data_AF-Q8VSY1-F1
#
_entry.id   AF-Q8VSY1-F1
#
_cell.length_a   1.000
_cell.length_b   1.000
_cell.length_c   1.000
_cell.angle_alpha   90.00
_cell.angle_beta   90.00
_cell.angle_gamma   90.00
#
_symmetry.space_group_name_H-M   'P 1'
#
loop_
_entity.id
_entity.type
_entity.pdbx_description
1 polymer ?
#
loop_
_entity_poly.entity_id
_entity_poly.type
_entity_poly.pdbx_seq_one_letter_code
_entity_poly.pdbx_strand_id
1 'polypeptide(L)'
;MTILTSLTLSIFQAVILFIIIKIINGISYNLRDYITMIGIIIPSTIVFYFFHNKAMIFLLLCSVIYMYFKNRIIGFVSVLISFFILYIANFITIWLATISYNLIESDLLFNSLYLILFAVTTLGFSFISRYFVKKLLSSDLSFNKIYLTIVALFLLTCLLVVYFYLPNQIMSFADTKFLVVLYSIFIITLAILIITISFSIVRQIQYKRNMQEIENYYKYTLQI
;
A
#
# COMPACT_ATOMS: atom_id res chain seq x y z
N MET A 1 26.70 -14.89 3.68
CA MET A 1 25.48 -14.86 4.52
C MET A 1 24.56 -13.69 4.20
N THR A 2 25.05 -12.51 3.80
CA THR A 2 24.23 -11.30 3.51
C THR A 2 23.39 -11.35 2.22
N ILE A 3 23.86 -12.04 1.17
CA ILE A 3 23.15 -12.12 -0.13
C ILE A 3 22.00 -13.14 -0.07
N LEU A 4 22.20 -14.27 0.62
CA LEU A 4 21.15 -15.27 0.78
C LEU A 4 20.01 -14.70 1.64
N THR A 5 20.34 -13.99 2.72
CA THR A 5 19.34 -13.34 3.57
C THR A 5 18.59 -12.23 2.83
N SER A 6 19.27 -11.41 2.02
CA SER A 6 18.60 -10.36 1.23
C SER A 6 17.69 -10.92 0.14
N LEU A 7 18.09 -12.01 -0.53
CA LEU A 7 17.23 -12.71 -1.49
C LEU A 7 16.01 -13.34 -0.81
N THR A 8 16.19 -14.02 0.31
CA THR A 8 15.05 -14.59 1.07
C THR A 8 14.08 -13.50 1.52
N LEU A 9 14.59 -12.34 1.94
CA LEU A 9 13.77 -11.19 2.31
C LEU A 9 12.98 -10.66 1.10
N SER A 10 13.63 -10.53 -0.06
CA SER A 10 12.97 -10.02 -1.28
C SER A 10 11.82 -10.93 -1.73
N ILE A 11 12.04 -12.26 -1.72
CA ILE A 11 11.02 -13.26 -2.04
C ILE A 11 9.88 -13.17 -1.02
N PHE A 12 10.21 -13.09 0.27
CA PHE A 12 9.23 -13.01 1.34
C PHE A 12 8.35 -11.75 1.22
N GLN A 13 8.95 -10.59 0.97
CA GLN A 13 8.23 -9.33 0.76
C GLN A 13 7.34 -9.39 -0.49
N ALA A 14 7.81 -9.99 -1.58
CA ALA A 14 7.03 -10.15 -2.80
C ALA A 14 5.84 -11.11 -2.60
N VAL A 15 6.01 -12.19 -1.85
CA VAL A 15 4.91 -13.11 -1.47
C VAL A 15 3.91 -12.40 -0.56
N ILE A 16 4.38 -11.69 0.47
CA ILE A 16 3.54 -10.93 1.38
C ILE A 16 2.73 -9.86 0.63
N LEU A 17 3.30 -9.19 -0.38
CA LEU A 17 2.58 -8.22 -1.20
C LEU A 17 1.26 -8.79 -1.72
N PHE A 18 1.29 -9.98 -2.33
CA PHE A 18 0.08 -10.61 -2.87
C PHE A 18 -0.88 -11.09 -1.79
N ILE A 19 -0.37 -11.48 -0.61
CA ILE A 19 -1.22 -11.80 0.55
C ILE A 19 -1.95 -10.53 1.03
N ILE A 20 -1.26 -9.40 1.14
CA ILE A 20 -1.85 -8.11 1.53
C ILE A 20 -2.93 -7.69 0.54
N ILE A 21 -2.65 -7.76 -0.77
CA ILE A 21 -3.62 -7.44 -1.83
C ILE A 21 -4.87 -8.31 -1.70
N LYS A 22 -4.70 -9.61 -1.40
CA LYS A 22 -5.82 -10.53 -1.13
C LYS A 22 -6.68 -10.06 0.02
N ILE A 23 -6.06 -9.72 1.15
CA ILE A 23 -6.75 -9.32 2.39
C ILE A 23 -7.50 -8.01 2.15
N ILE A 24 -6.86 -7.01 1.56
CA ILE A 24 -7.43 -5.69 1.31
C ILE A 24 -8.69 -5.79 0.44
N ASN A 25 -8.60 -6.52 -0.67
CA ASN A 25 -9.71 -6.59 -1.63
C ASN A 25 -10.72 -7.70 -1.32
N GLY A 26 -10.38 -8.66 -0.44
CA GLY A 26 -11.23 -9.83 -0.17
C GLY A 26 -11.41 -10.77 -1.35
N ILE A 27 -10.42 -10.85 -2.25
CA ILE A 27 -10.47 -11.65 -3.49
C ILE A 27 -10.00 -13.09 -3.22
N SER A 28 -10.57 -14.07 -3.94
CA SER A 28 -10.01 -15.41 -4.07
C SER A 28 -9.05 -15.52 -5.27
N TYR A 29 -7.91 -16.17 -5.09
CA TYR A 29 -6.97 -16.45 -6.17
C TYR A 29 -7.23 -17.85 -6.74
N ASN A 30 -7.35 -17.94 -8.07
CA ASN A 30 -7.44 -19.20 -8.79
C ASN A 30 -6.03 -19.73 -9.09
N LEU A 31 -5.91 -20.99 -9.52
CA LEU A 31 -4.61 -21.59 -9.87
C LEU A 31 -3.83 -20.78 -10.93
N ARG A 32 -4.53 -20.21 -11.92
CA ARG A 32 -3.91 -19.33 -12.93
C ARG A 32 -3.31 -18.07 -12.32
N ASP A 33 -3.95 -17.51 -11.30
CA ASP A 33 -3.47 -16.33 -10.59
C ASP A 33 -2.17 -16.64 -9.85
N TYR A 34 -2.09 -17.80 -9.20
CA TYR A 34 -0.85 -18.24 -8.54
C TYR A 34 0.31 -18.41 -9.52
N ILE A 35 0.05 -18.96 -10.72
CA ILE A 35 1.06 -19.07 -11.79
C ILE A 35 1.53 -17.67 -12.21
N THR A 36 0.61 -16.72 -12.41
CA THR A 36 0.99 -15.35 -12.78
C THR A 36 1.77 -14.64 -11.67
N MET A 37 1.45 -14.88 -10.40
CA MET A 37 2.20 -14.32 -9.27
C MET A 37 3.62 -14.86 -9.21
N ILE A 38 3.80 -16.17 -9.35
CA ILE A 38 5.11 -16.80 -9.42
C ILE A 38 5.90 -16.23 -10.60
N GLY A 39 5.23 -16.04 -11.75
CA GLY A 39 5.77 -15.39 -12.94
C GLY A 39 6.13 -13.92 -12.77
N ILE A 40 5.67 -13.24 -11.72
CA ILE A 40 6.09 -11.88 -11.37
C ILE A 40 7.22 -11.92 -10.33
N ILE A 41 7.09 -12.78 -9.32
CA ILE A 41 8.04 -12.91 -8.21
C ILE A 41 9.42 -13.33 -8.74
N ILE A 42 9.50 -14.40 -9.55
CA ILE A 42 10.79 -14.92 -10.02
C ILE A 42 11.55 -13.88 -10.86
N PRO A 43 10.96 -13.23 -11.88
CA PRO A 43 11.68 -12.18 -12.61
C PRO A 43 12.04 -11.00 -11.72
N SER A 44 11.19 -10.61 -10.78
CA SER A 44 11.49 -9.50 -9.87
C SER A 44 12.69 -9.77 -8.97
N THR A 45 12.87 -11.01 -8.50
CA THR A 45 13.99 -11.39 -7.64
C THR A 45 15.29 -11.51 -8.44
N ILE A 46 15.21 -11.94 -9.71
CA ILE A 46 16.34 -11.88 -10.64
C ILE A 46 16.76 -10.42 -10.89
N VAL A 47 15.82 -9.52 -11.14
CA VAL A 47 16.12 -8.08 -11.31
C VAL A 47 16.71 -7.50 -10.02
N PHE A 48 16.25 -7.94 -8.84
CA PHE A 48 16.81 -7.53 -7.55
C PHE A 48 18.28 -7.94 -7.39
N TYR A 49 18.64 -9.13 -7.86
CA TYR A 49 20.02 -9.60 -7.84
C TYR A 49 20.97 -8.68 -8.62
N PHE A 50 20.54 -8.15 -9.77
CA PHE A 50 21.40 -7.30 -10.62
C PHE A 50 21.29 -5.80 -10.33
N PHE A 51 20.11 -5.31 -9.95
CA PHE A 51 19.80 -3.87 -9.87
C PHE A 51 19.40 -3.39 -8.47
N HIS A 52 19.47 -4.26 -7.45
CA HIS A 52 19.16 -3.98 -6.05
C HIS A 52 17.81 -3.25 -5.90
N ASN A 53 17.78 -2.07 -5.28
CA ASN A 53 16.56 -1.32 -4.98
C ASN A 53 15.71 -0.97 -6.21
N LYS A 54 16.32 -0.85 -7.41
CA LYS A 54 15.57 -0.53 -8.63
C LYS A 54 14.59 -1.64 -9.03
N ALA A 55 14.80 -2.86 -8.57
CA ALA A 55 13.88 -3.98 -8.79
C ALA A 55 12.49 -3.76 -8.18
N MET A 56 12.39 -2.89 -7.18
CA MET A 56 11.11 -2.52 -6.59
C MET A 56 10.18 -1.87 -7.62
N ILE A 57 10.70 -1.01 -8.50
CA ILE A 57 9.92 -0.37 -9.56
C ILE A 57 9.39 -1.42 -10.53
N PHE A 58 10.21 -2.42 -10.85
CA PHE A 58 9.81 -3.54 -11.71
C PHE A 58 8.69 -4.37 -11.07
N LEU A 59 8.84 -4.76 -9.80
CA LEU A 59 7.79 -5.46 -9.04
C LEU A 59 6.49 -4.65 -9.00
N LEU A 60 6.59 -3.33 -8.80
CA LEU A 60 5.45 -2.42 -8.78
C LEU A 60 4.73 -2.40 -10.14
N LEU A 61 5.46 -2.18 -11.24
CA LEU A 61 4.85 -2.13 -12.58
C LEU A 61 4.14 -3.45 -12.92
N CYS A 62 4.80 -4.59 -12.70
CA CYS A 62 4.20 -5.90 -12.99
C CYS A 62 2.96 -6.19 -12.14
N SER A 63 3.01 -5.90 -10.84
CA SER A 63 1.87 -6.13 -9.94
C SER A 63 0.70 -5.19 -10.24
N VAL A 64 0.98 -3.94 -10.61
CA VAL A 64 -0.03 -2.96 -11.08
C VAL A 64 -0.74 -3.47 -12.34
N ILE A 65 0.02 -3.88 -13.36
CA ILE A 65 -0.53 -4.37 -14.63
C ILE A 65 -1.44 -5.58 -14.36
N TYR A 66 -0.94 -6.55 -13.59
CA TYR A 66 -1.70 -7.75 -13.25
C TYR A 66 -3.01 -7.43 -12.51
N MET A 67 -2.94 -6.61 -11.46
CA MET A 67 -4.14 -6.27 -10.67
C MET A 67 -5.11 -5.36 -11.41
N TYR A 68 -4.63 -4.56 -12.36
CA TYR A 68 -5.51 -3.79 -13.24
C TYR A 68 -6.38 -4.70 -14.11
N PHE A 69 -5.82 -5.76 -14.69
CA PHE A 69 -6.63 -6.72 -15.44
C PHE A 69 -7.64 -7.46 -14.57
N LYS A 70 -7.31 -7.72 -13.30
CA LYS A 70 -8.20 -8.46 -12.40
C LYS A 70 -9.33 -7.60 -11.83
N ASN A 71 -9.02 -6.44 -11.27
CA ASN A 71 -9.97 -5.59 -10.51
C ASN A 71 -10.04 -4.13 -11.02
N ARG A 72 -9.58 -3.85 -12.23
CA ARG A 72 -9.56 -2.50 -12.85
C ARG A 72 -8.82 -1.49 -11.94
N ILE A 73 -9.33 -0.26 -11.84
CA ILE A 73 -8.69 0.85 -11.11
C ILE A 73 -8.61 0.56 -9.59
N ILE A 74 -9.57 -0.17 -9.02
CA ILE A 74 -9.52 -0.58 -7.61
C ILE A 74 -8.34 -1.53 -7.36
N GLY A 75 -8.08 -2.44 -8.32
CA GLY A 75 -6.89 -3.28 -8.30
C GLY A 75 -5.61 -2.45 -8.25
N PHE A 76 -5.51 -1.42 -9.09
CA PHE A 76 -4.37 -0.51 -9.08
C PHE A 76 -4.19 0.22 -7.74
N VAL A 77 -5.25 0.81 -7.19
CA VAL A 77 -5.24 1.47 -5.88
C VAL A 77 -4.79 0.51 -4.77
N SER A 78 -5.28 -0.73 -4.80
CA SER A 78 -4.94 -1.74 -3.79
C SER A 78 -3.46 -2.13 -3.81
N VAL A 79 -2.83 -2.18 -4.99
CA VAL A 79 -1.39 -2.43 -5.11
C VAL A 79 -0.59 -1.29 -4.50
N LEU A 80 -0.95 -0.03 -4.81
CA LEU A 80 -0.28 1.14 -4.24
C LEU A 80 -0.37 1.16 -2.72
N ILE A 81 -1.57 0.93 -2.16
CA ILE A 81 -1.76 0.81 -0.70
C ILE A 81 -0.89 -0.31 -0.12
N SER A 82 -0.81 -1.46 -0.80
CA SER A 82 0.00 -2.58 -0.34
C SER A 82 1.49 -2.25 -0.28
N PHE A 83 2.01 -1.49 -1.26
CA PHE A 83 3.39 -1.00 -1.20
C PHE A 83 3.64 0.00 -0.07
N PHE A 84 2.67 0.89 0.24
CA PHE A 84 2.76 1.75 1.42
C PHE A 84 2.86 0.94 2.70
N ILE A 85 2.02 -0.10 2.83
CA ILE A 85 2.05 -0.99 3.99
C ILE A 85 3.42 -1.66 4.12
N LEU A 86 3.98 -2.17 3.03
CA LEU A 86 5.32 -2.78 3.04
C LEU A 86 6.40 -1.79 3.50
N TYR A 87 6.37 -0.54 3.01
CA TYR A 87 7.31 0.49 3.43
C TYR A 87 7.19 0.83 4.92
N ILE A 88 5.97 1.10 5.41
CA ILE A 88 5.73 1.44 6.81
C ILE A 88 6.14 0.29 7.72
N ALA A 89 5.76 -0.93 7.35
CA ALA A 89 6.14 -2.12 8.10
C ALA A 89 7.66 -2.33 8.11
N ASN A 90 8.35 -2.08 6.99
CA ASN A 90 9.81 -2.16 6.93
C ASN A 90 10.48 -1.19 7.91
N PHE A 91 9.99 0.06 8.00
CA PHE A 91 10.53 1.02 8.96
C PHE A 91 10.25 0.65 10.41
N ILE A 92 9.03 0.24 10.73
CA ILE A 92 8.65 -0.18 12.09
C ILE A 92 9.45 -1.41 12.52
N THR A 93 9.65 -2.36 11.61
CA THR A 93 10.41 -3.59 11.89
C THR A 93 11.89 -3.33 12.05
N ILE A 94 12.49 -2.45 11.25
CA ILE A 94 13.88 -2.00 11.48
C ILE A 94 14.00 -1.35 12.86
N TRP A 95 13.06 -0.48 13.23
CA TRP A 95 13.06 0.16 14.54
C TRP A 95 12.95 -0.85 15.69
N LEU A 96 12.01 -1.79 15.62
CA LEU A 96 11.86 -2.87 16.61
C LEU A 96 13.08 -3.79 16.65
N ALA A 97 13.61 -4.17 15.50
CA ALA A 97 14.78 -5.02 15.37
C ALA A 97 16.02 -4.39 16.01
N THR A 98 16.14 -3.06 15.93
CA THR A 98 17.25 -2.30 16.52
C THR A 98 17.22 -2.38 18.05
N ILE A 99 16.03 -2.38 18.67
CA ILE A 99 15.87 -2.56 20.11
C ILE A 99 16.31 -3.97 20.54
N SER A 100 16.02 -4.97 19.71
CA SER A 100 16.38 -6.38 19.98
C SER A 100 17.82 -6.76 19.60
N TYR A 101 18.55 -5.92 18.88
CA TYR A 101 19.85 -6.28 18.29
C TYR A 101 20.89 -6.72 19.32
N ASN A 102 20.91 -6.06 20.49
CA ASN A 102 21.86 -6.39 21.56
C ASN A 102 21.43 -7.58 22.43
N LEU A 103 20.24 -8.16 22.20
CA LEU A 103 19.67 -9.21 23.05
C LEU A 103 19.87 -10.62 22.49
N ILE A 104 20.24 -10.75 21.20
CA ILE A 104 20.25 -12.03 20.49
C ILE A 104 21.60 -12.19 19.78
N GLU A 105 22.41 -13.15 20.23
CA GLU A 105 23.75 -13.39 19.68
C GLU A 105 23.75 -14.21 18.38
N SER A 106 22.67 -14.95 18.08
CA SER A 106 22.60 -15.81 16.90
C SER A 106 21.88 -15.15 15.71
N ASP A 107 22.58 -15.05 14.59
CA ASP A 107 22.09 -14.42 13.34
C ASP A 107 20.80 -15.07 12.81
N LEU A 108 20.67 -16.40 12.96
CA LEU A 108 19.52 -17.14 12.43
C LEU A 108 18.25 -16.84 13.24
N LEU A 109 18.34 -16.79 14.58
CA LEU A 109 17.21 -16.41 15.43
C LEU A 109 16.82 -14.96 15.18
N PHE A 110 17.79 -14.05 15.05
CA PHE A 110 17.52 -12.65 14.75
C PHE A 110 16.77 -12.47 13.41
N ASN A 111 17.24 -13.12 12.34
CA ASN A 111 16.58 -13.06 11.02
C ASN A 111 15.16 -13.64 11.06
N SER A 112 14.95 -14.74 11.78
CA SER A 112 13.61 -15.33 11.92
C SER A 112 12.64 -14.41 12.67
N LEU A 113 13.10 -13.77 13.74
CA LEU A 113 12.32 -12.79 14.49
C LEU A 113 11.99 -11.56 13.64
N TYR A 114 12.95 -11.09 12.84
CA TYR A 114 12.72 -9.98 11.90
C TYR A 114 11.59 -10.31 10.92
N LEU A 115 11.62 -11.50 10.30
CA LEU A 115 10.58 -11.93 9.35
C LEU A 115 9.20 -12.05 10.03
N ILE A 116 9.14 -12.57 11.26
CA ILE A 116 7.91 -12.70 12.03
C ILE A 116 7.35 -11.31 12.36
N LEU A 117 8.16 -10.39 12.88
CA LEU A 117 7.75 -9.02 13.18
C LEU A 117 7.25 -8.31 11.91
N PHE A 118 7.92 -8.53 10.79
CA PHE A 118 7.51 -7.98 9.50
C PHE A 118 6.17 -8.53 9.03
N ALA A 119 5.94 -9.84 9.14
CA ALA A 119 4.65 -10.44 8.82
C ALA A 119 3.53 -9.92 9.73
N VAL A 120 3.77 -9.85 11.05
CA VAL A 120 2.75 -9.39 12.00
C VAL A 120 2.36 -7.93 11.75
N THR A 121 3.35 -7.06 11.54
CA THR A 121 3.10 -5.63 11.28
C THR A 121 2.39 -5.42 9.94
N THR A 122 2.84 -6.06 8.87
CA THR A 122 2.19 -5.97 7.55
C THR A 122 0.76 -6.50 7.58
N LEU A 123 0.50 -7.64 8.22
CA LEU A 123 -0.84 -8.19 8.36
C LEU A 123 -1.75 -7.27 9.17
N GLY A 124 -1.26 -6.72 10.29
CA GLY A 124 -2.00 -5.75 11.11
C GLY A 124 -2.48 -4.55 10.28
N PHE A 125 -1.57 -3.91 9.54
CA PHE A 125 -1.94 -2.80 8.65
C PHE A 125 -2.87 -3.22 7.52
N SER A 126 -2.72 -4.43 6.97
CA SER A 126 -3.60 -4.92 5.90
C SER A 126 -5.07 -5.01 6.33
N PHE A 127 -5.35 -5.42 7.57
CA PHE A 127 -6.71 -5.48 8.10
C PHE A 127 -7.29 -4.09 8.33
N ILE A 128 -6.48 -3.13 8.80
CA ILE A 128 -6.87 -1.73 8.92
C ILE A 128 -7.22 -1.16 7.55
N SER A 129 -6.34 -1.35 6.55
CA SER A 129 -6.58 -0.89 5.18
C SER A 129 -7.80 -1.56 4.53
N ARG A 130 -8.08 -2.83 4.83
CA ARG A 130 -9.30 -3.52 4.37
C ARG A 130 -10.57 -2.80 4.85
N TYR A 131 -10.60 -2.33 6.09
CA TYR A 131 -11.73 -1.56 6.60
C TYR A 131 -11.96 -0.28 5.78
N PHE A 132 -10.91 0.48 5.51
CA PHE A 132 -10.99 1.69 4.69
C PHE A 132 -11.42 1.40 3.25
N VAL A 133 -10.87 0.36 2.62
CA VAL A 133 -11.23 -0.03 1.25
C VAL A 133 -12.69 -0.49 1.17
N LYS A 134 -13.19 -1.26 2.14
CA LYS A 134 -14.63 -1.60 2.19
C LYS A 134 -15.51 -0.35 2.27
N LYS A 135 -15.14 0.61 3.12
CA LYS A 135 -15.87 1.87 3.26
C LYS A 135 -15.84 2.70 1.97
N LEU A 136 -14.70 2.71 1.27
CA LEU A 136 -14.55 3.33 -0.05
C LEU A 136 -15.48 2.66 -1.07
N LEU A 137 -15.47 1.33 -1.15
CA LEU A 137 -16.32 0.55 -2.08
C LEU A 137 -17.82 0.71 -1.80
N SER A 138 -18.22 0.91 -0.54
CA SER A 138 -19.62 1.19 -0.19
C SER A 138 -20.09 2.61 -0.53
N SER A 139 -19.16 3.50 -0.92
CA SER A 139 -19.49 4.88 -1.26
C SER A 139 -19.66 5.07 -2.76
N ASP A 140 -20.54 6.01 -3.15
CA ASP A 140 -20.78 6.38 -4.56
C ASP A 140 -19.50 6.85 -5.28
N LEU A 141 -18.51 7.32 -4.52
CA LEU A 141 -17.18 7.70 -5.01
C LEU A 141 -16.42 6.56 -5.70
N SER A 142 -16.64 5.32 -5.28
CA SER A 142 -15.98 4.16 -5.89
C SER A 142 -16.42 3.89 -7.33
N PHE A 143 -17.61 4.36 -7.72
CA PHE A 143 -18.09 4.24 -9.10
C PHE A 143 -17.53 5.34 -10.01
N ASN A 144 -17.03 6.44 -9.43
CA ASN A 144 -16.45 7.54 -10.20
C ASN A 144 -15.00 7.22 -10.61
N LYS A 145 -14.82 6.87 -11.90
CA LYS A 145 -13.51 6.58 -12.50
C LYS A 145 -12.51 7.73 -12.36
N ILE A 146 -12.97 8.99 -12.48
CA ILE A 146 -12.09 10.17 -12.39
C ILE A 146 -11.54 10.29 -10.98
N TYR A 147 -12.40 10.18 -9.96
CA TYR A 147 -11.99 10.23 -8.56
C TYR A 147 -10.99 9.13 -8.24
N LEU A 148 -11.28 7.87 -8.60
CA LEU A 148 -10.35 6.76 -8.36
C LEU A 148 -9.00 6.94 -9.08
N THR A 149 -9.00 7.52 -10.27
CA THR A 149 -7.76 7.82 -11.00
C THR A 149 -6.94 8.91 -10.30
N ILE A 150 -7.59 9.97 -9.79
CA ILE A 150 -6.93 11.02 -9.00
C ILE A 150 -6.31 10.42 -7.73
N VAL A 151 -7.06 9.59 -7.00
CA VAL A 151 -6.55 8.91 -5.80
C VAL A 151 -5.33 8.04 -6.14
N ALA A 152 -5.40 7.28 -7.24
CA ALA A 152 -4.30 6.41 -7.63
C ALA A 152 -3.05 7.21 -8.06
N LEU A 153 -3.22 8.30 -8.80
CA LEU A 153 -2.12 9.17 -9.22
C LEU A 153 -1.46 9.82 -8.00
N PHE A 154 -2.27 10.29 -7.04
CA PHE A 154 -1.79 10.86 -5.79
C PHE A 154 -1.03 9.85 -4.91
N LEU A 155 -1.53 8.62 -4.80
CA LEU A 155 -0.81 7.55 -4.11
C LEU A 155 0.53 7.23 -4.80
N LEU A 156 0.54 7.19 -6.14
CA LEU A 156 1.75 6.93 -6.91
C LEU A 156 2.78 8.05 -6.74
N THR A 157 2.39 9.32 -6.78
CA THR A 157 3.33 10.44 -6.56
C THR A 157 3.91 10.40 -5.16
N CYS A 158 3.09 10.13 -4.15
CA CYS A 158 3.58 9.96 -2.78
C CYS A 158 4.58 8.79 -2.67
N LEU A 159 4.32 7.68 -3.35
CA LEU A 159 5.21 6.51 -3.33
C LEU A 159 6.53 6.81 -4.04
N LEU A 160 6.50 7.56 -5.16
CA LEU A 160 7.71 8.02 -5.84
C LEU A 160 8.53 8.98 -4.96
N VAL A 161 7.89 9.91 -4.26
CA VAL A 161 8.57 10.80 -3.31
C VAL A 161 9.28 9.97 -2.23
N VAL A 162 8.59 9.02 -1.61
CA VAL A 162 9.21 8.13 -0.60
C VAL A 162 10.39 7.36 -1.20
N TYR A 163 10.26 6.82 -2.42
CA TYR A 163 11.32 6.07 -3.09
C TYR A 163 12.55 6.92 -3.41
N PHE A 164 12.38 8.13 -3.95
CA PHE A 164 13.50 8.99 -4.36
C PHE A 164 14.23 9.64 -3.18
N TYR A 165 13.50 9.98 -2.12
CA TYR A 165 14.07 10.62 -0.94
C TYR A 165 14.54 9.60 0.11
N LEU A 166 14.35 8.29 -0.13
CA LEU A 166 14.99 7.27 0.69
C LEU A 166 16.51 7.37 0.49
N PRO A 167 17.30 7.56 1.55
CA PRO A 167 18.74 7.67 1.41
C PRO A 167 19.35 6.38 0.88
N ASN A 168 20.16 6.49 -0.15
CA ASN A 168 20.88 5.37 -0.78
C ASN A 168 22.21 5.05 -0.08
N GLN A 169 22.50 5.67 1.06
CA GLN A 169 23.77 5.53 1.79
C GLN A 169 23.51 5.07 3.22
N ILE A 170 24.49 4.37 3.80
CA ILE A 170 24.50 3.96 5.20
C ILE A 170 24.53 5.22 6.05
N MET A 171 23.36 5.61 6.56
CA MET A 171 23.21 6.78 7.42
C MET A 171 23.51 6.45 8.87
N SER A 172 23.88 7.48 9.63
CA SER A 172 23.98 7.35 11.09
C SER A 172 22.64 6.92 11.69
N PHE A 173 22.69 6.21 12.82
CA PHE A 173 21.50 5.76 13.55
C PHE A 173 20.55 6.91 13.91
N ALA A 174 21.09 8.11 14.14
CA ALA A 174 20.28 9.30 14.43
C ALA A 174 19.48 9.77 13.18
N ASP A 175 20.12 9.75 12.02
CA ASP A 175 19.53 10.22 10.75
C ASP A 175 18.46 9.25 10.23
N THR A 176 18.68 7.94 10.40
CA THR A 176 17.67 6.92 10.10
C THR A 176 16.44 7.04 10.99
N LYS A 177 16.63 7.25 12.30
CA LYS A 177 15.52 7.49 13.24
C LYS A 177 14.74 8.76 12.86
N PHE A 178 15.43 9.83 12.48
CA PHE A 178 14.81 11.07 12.04
C PHE A 178 13.99 10.87 10.75
N LEU A 179 14.53 10.18 9.75
CA LEU A 179 13.81 9.88 8.51
C LEU A 179 12.57 9.01 8.75
N VAL A 180 12.66 7.98 9.61
CA VAL A 180 11.50 7.14 9.98
C VAL A 180 10.37 7.98 10.56
N VAL A 181 10.70 8.92 11.46
CA VAL A 181 9.72 9.83 12.07
C VAL A 181 9.14 10.79 11.03
N LEU A 182 9.99 11.40 10.19
CA LEU A 182 9.57 12.34 9.15
C LEU A 182 8.63 11.68 8.14
N TYR A 183 8.98 10.48 7.65
CA TYR A 183 8.12 9.73 6.73
C TYR A 183 6.83 9.25 7.38
N SER A 184 6.85 8.84 8.65
CA SER A 184 5.63 8.48 9.37
C SER A 184 4.68 9.68 9.49
N ILE A 185 5.20 10.86 9.84
CA ILE A 185 4.41 12.10 9.90
C ILE A 185 3.87 12.47 8.51
N PHE A 186 4.69 12.36 7.47
CA PHE A 186 4.27 12.63 6.10
C PHE A 186 3.12 11.71 5.66
N ILE A 187 3.21 10.41 5.95
CA ILE A 187 2.16 9.44 5.62
C ILE A 187 0.88 9.70 6.42
N ILE A 188 0.99 10.01 7.72
CA ILE A 188 -0.17 10.32 8.58
C ILE A 188 -0.89 11.58 8.10
N THR A 189 -0.16 12.64 7.79
CA THR A 189 -0.73 13.89 7.26
C THR A 189 -1.41 13.66 5.92
N LEU A 190 -0.82 12.83 5.04
CA LEU A 190 -1.44 12.37 3.80
C LEU A 190 -2.75 11.63 4.04
N ALA A 191 -2.77 10.68 4.99
CA ALA A 191 -3.97 9.91 5.31
C ALA A 191 -5.12 10.81 5.79
N ILE A 192 -4.83 11.78 6.67
CA ILE A 192 -5.79 12.77 7.15
C ILE A 192 -6.34 13.60 5.98
N LEU A 193 -5.47 14.03 5.07
CA LEU A 193 -5.85 14.84 3.91
C LEU A 193 -6.80 14.07 2.97
N ILE A 194 -6.49 12.80 2.67
CA ILE A 194 -7.36 11.92 1.86
C ILE A 194 -8.73 11.75 2.52
N ILE A 195 -8.76 11.48 3.82
CA ILE A 195 -10.01 11.31 4.58
C ILE A 195 -10.85 12.59 4.51
N THR A 196 -10.22 13.74 4.72
CA THR A 196 -10.88 15.06 4.73
C THR A 196 -11.47 15.41 3.36
N ILE A 197 -10.71 15.21 2.28
CA ILE A 197 -11.21 15.43 0.91
C ILE A 197 -12.36 14.46 0.60
N SER A 198 -12.23 13.19 0.98
CA SER A 198 -13.26 12.18 0.73
C SER A 198 -14.57 12.54 1.42
N PHE A 199 -14.54 12.93 2.70
CA PHE A 199 -15.73 13.41 3.42
C PHE A 199 -16.32 14.68 2.80
N SER A 200 -15.47 15.61 2.36
CA SER A 200 -15.91 16.84 1.70
C SER A 200 -16.68 16.55 0.41
N ILE A 201 -16.17 15.63 -0.43
CA ILE A 201 -16.84 15.26 -1.69
C ILE A 201 -18.15 14.52 -1.44
N VAL A 202 -18.19 13.56 -0.50
CA VAL A 202 -19.45 12.87 -0.12
C VAL A 202 -20.50 13.90 0.29
N ARG A 203 -20.12 14.86 1.14
CA ARG A 203 -21.02 15.95 1.58
C ARG A 203 -21.51 16.79 0.39
N GLN A 204 -20.65 17.11 -0.56
CA GLN A 204 -21.04 17.86 -1.76
C GLN A 204 -22.02 17.09 -2.65
N ILE A 205 -21.82 15.78 -2.85
CA ILE A 205 -22.74 14.94 -3.63
C ILE A 205 -24.12 14.90 -2.95
N GLN A 206 -24.15 14.66 -1.63
CA GLN A 206 -25.40 14.62 -0.88
C GLN A 206 -26.13 15.96 -0.91
N TYR A 207 -25.39 17.08 -0.79
CA TYR A 207 -25.96 18.41 -0.91
C TYR A 207 -26.60 18.66 -2.28
N LYS A 208 -25.91 18.28 -3.37
CA LYS A 208 -26.47 18.41 -4.73
C LYS A 208 -27.72 17.55 -4.92
N ARG A 209 -27.74 16.32 -4.41
CA ARG A 209 -28.90 15.43 -4.53
C ARG A 209 -30.11 15.99 -3.78
N ASN A 210 -29.92 16.45 -2.54
CA ASN A 210 -30.98 17.07 -1.75
C ASN A 210 -31.54 18.33 -2.43
N MET A 211 -30.68 19.15 -3.05
CA MET A 211 -31.12 20.34 -3.78
C MET A 211 -31.97 20.00 -5.01
N GLN A 212 -31.59 18.95 -5.74
CA GLN A 212 -32.37 18.44 -6.88
C GLN A 212 -33.72 17.85 -6.45
N GLU A 213 -33.76 17.13 -5.32
CA GLU A 213 -35.01 16.62 -4.75
C GLU A 213 -35.96 17.76 -4.37
N ILE A 214 -35.44 18.83 -3.76
CA ILE A 214 -36.20 20.05 -3.44
C ILE A 214 -36.71 20.72 -4.72
N GLU A 215 -35.87 20.93 -5.73
CA GLU A 215 -36.27 21.57 -6.99
C GLU A 215 -37.37 20.78 -7.70
N ASN A 216 -37.24 19.45 -7.73
CA ASN A 216 -38.27 18.58 -8.30
C ASN A 216 -39.57 18.68 -7.51
N TYR A 217 -39.52 18.69 -6.17
CA TYR A 217 -40.71 18.85 -5.33
C TYR A 217 -41.43 20.18 -5.61
N TYR A 218 -40.69 21.28 -5.76
CA TYR A 218 -41.25 22.58 -6.14
C TYR A 218 -41.88 22.57 -7.54
N LYS A 219 -41.23 21.92 -8.52
CA LYS A 219 -41.80 21.77 -9.88
C LYS A 219 -43.12 21.00 -9.88
N TYR A 220 -43.22 19.93 -9.11
CA TYR A 220 -44.45 19.14 -9.00
C TYR A 220 -45.57 19.86 -8.25
N THR A 221 -45.25 20.71 -7.27
CA THR A 221 -46.26 21.46 -6.51
C THR A 221 -46.73 22.74 -7.21
N LEU A 222 -45.90 23.36 -8.05
CA LEU A 222 -46.28 24.55 -8.86
C LEU A 222 -47.03 24.20 -10.15
N GLN A 223 -47.03 22.93 -10.56
CA GLN A 223 -47.76 22.44 -11.73
C GLN A 223 -49.20 21.96 -11.41
N ILE A 224 -49.59 21.94 -10.14
CA ILE A 224 -50.95 21.67 -9.63
C ILE A 224 -51.64 22.99 -9.37
#